data_AF-A0A1Q3KAG2-F1
#
_entry.id   AF-A0A1Q3KAG2-F1
#
_cell.length_a   1.000
_cell.length_b   1.000
_cell.length_c   1.000
_cell.angle_alpha   90.00
_cell.angle_beta   90.00
_cell.angle_gamma   90.00
#
_symmetry.space_group_name_H-M   'P 1'
#
loop_
_entity.id
_entity.type
_entity.pdbx_description
1 polymer ?
#
loop_
_entity_poly.entity_id
_entity_poly.type
_entity_poly.pdbx_seq_one_letter_code
_entity_poly.pdbx_strand_id
1 'polypeptide(L)'
;TTGLITYMRTDGVQIDPSAITQARKVIGEDYGNAYVPDAPRQYQTKAKNAQEAHEAIRPTDLSRRPADMKRRLDSDQARLYELIWTRTIASQMESAELERTTVDIAAKAGARMLELRASGQVIKFDGFLALYQEGRDDEEDDDSRRLPAMSEGEALKRENLSVTQHFTEPPPRFSEASLVKRMEELGIGRPSTYASILQVLKDRGYVKLEKKRLYGEDKGRVVVAFLENFFARYVEYDFTANLEEQLDRISNNEVSWQQVLKDFWNDFIGVVNDIKDVRVSEVLDVLDNMLGPHIYAPREDGGDPRQCPTCGTGKLNLKAGKFGAFVGCSNYPECRYTRPLAADGDAGGDRVLGKDPESGLDVTVKSGRFGPYIQLGEPNDYAEGEKPKRAGIPKNTSPADMELDLAVKLLSLPREIGKHPETGEPITAGIGRFGPFVRHEKTYASLEAGDEVFDIGLNRAVTLIAEKIAKGPSRRFGADPGKPLGDHPTLGAVAVKNGRYGAYVTAGGVNATIPSDKTPDTITLPEAIALIDERAAKGGGKTKRTAKKAKSDKTEKTAEADAATTKPAKKAAKKAAAKPASAKSDAASKARGPVATAKPPAKTAKPPVKKSAGNG
;
A
#
# COMPACT_ATOMS: atom_id res chain seq x y z
N THR A 1 -32.17 13.27 -0.05
CA THR A 1 -31.60 11.95 -0.40
C THR A 1 -32.25 10.90 0.46
N THR A 2 -32.62 9.75 -0.10
CA THR A 2 -33.24 8.66 0.66
C THR A 2 -32.15 7.75 1.23
N GLY A 3 -32.15 7.50 2.53
CA GLY A 3 -31.32 6.45 3.12
C GLY A 3 -31.83 5.08 2.70
N LEU A 4 -31.10 4.39 1.82
CA LEU A 4 -31.50 3.08 1.28
C LEU A 4 -30.96 1.91 2.11
N ILE A 5 -29.81 2.10 2.76
CA ILE A 5 -29.18 1.15 3.67
C ILE A 5 -28.89 1.81 5.03
N THR A 6 -28.69 0.98 6.05
CA THR A 6 -28.15 1.37 7.37
C THR A 6 -26.69 1.84 7.26
N TYR A 7 -26.10 2.30 8.37
CA TYR A 7 -24.76 2.90 8.34
C TYR A 7 -23.67 1.87 8.00
N MET A 8 -22.92 2.14 6.94
CA MET A 8 -21.98 1.21 6.29
C MET A 8 -20.62 1.04 7.00
N ARG A 9 -20.46 1.57 8.21
CA ARG A 9 -19.27 1.37 9.07
C ARG A 9 -19.74 0.81 10.40
N THR A 10 -19.85 -0.50 10.44
CA THR A 10 -20.41 -1.27 11.55
C THR A 10 -19.71 -2.63 11.59
N ASP A 11 -19.44 -3.10 12.79
CA ASP A 11 -18.97 -4.42 13.21
C ASP A 11 -20.09 -5.22 13.89
N GLY A 12 -21.27 -4.59 14.08
CA GLY A 12 -22.48 -5.24 14.55
C GLY A 12 -23.12 -6.11 13.47
N VAL A 13 -23.44 -7.36 13.81
CA VAL A 13 -24.22 -8.30 12.97
C VAL A 13 -25.71 -8.34 13.33
N GLN A 14 -26.12 -7.48 14.25
CA GLN A 14 -27.47 -7.44 14.84
C GLN A 14 -28.45 -6.75 13.87
N ILE A 15 -29.70 -7.21 13.82
CA ILE A 15 -30.76 -6.63 12.98
C ILE A 15 -31.97 -6.30 13.87
N ASP A 16 -32.57 -5.13 13.67
CA ASP A 16 -33.74 -4.66 14.40
C ASP A 16 -34.95 -5.63 14.24
N PRO A 17 -35.72 -5.91 15.30
CA PRO A 17 -36.87 -6.83 15.23
C PRO A 17 -37.93 -6.45 14.19
N SER A 18 -38.14 -5.16 13.88
CA SER A 18 -39.07 -4.74 12.84
C SER A 18 -38.53 -5.05 11.43
N ALA A 19 -37.22 -4.96 11.22
CA ALA A 19 -36.57 -5.36 9.99
C ALA A 19 -36.53 -6.89 9.81
N ILE A 20 -36.32 -7.66 10.89
CA ILE A 20 -36.49 -9.12 10.86
C ILE A 20 -37.95 -9.48 10.51
N THR A 21 -38.94 -8.76 11.05
CA THR A 21 -40.36 -8.97 10.73
C THR A 21 -40.65 -8.68 9.25
N GLN A 22 -40.07 -7.60 8.69
CA GLN A 22 -40.14 -7.32 7.24
C GLN A 22 -39.48 -8.42 6.40
N ALA A 23 -38.29 -8.90 6.79
CA ALA A 23 -37.57 -9.96 6.08
C ALA A 23 -38.41 -11.23 6.00
N ARG A 24 -38.94 -11.70 7.14
CA ARG A 24 -39.82 -12.89 7.21
C ARG A 24 -41.05 -12.75 6.32
N LYS A 25 -41.65 -11.56 6.27
CA LYS A 25 -42.77 -11.27 5.36
C LYS A 25 -42.34 -11.38 3.89
N VAL A 26 -41.26 -10.72 3.50
CA VAL A 26 -40.74 -10.74 2.11
C VAL A 26 -40.37 -12.16 1.67
N ILE A 27 -39.78 -12.97 2.57
CA ILE A 27 -39.48 -14.38 2.29
C ILE A 27 -40.77 -15.18 2.01
N GLY A 28 -41.80 -14.99 2.84
CA GLY A 28 -43.10 -15.63 2.65
C GLY A 28 -43.85 -15.17 1.39
N GLU A 29 -43.65 -13.93 0.94
CA GLU A 29 -44.20 -13.41 -0.32
C GLU A 29 -43.46 -13.95 -1.56
N ASP A 30 -42.12 -13.95 -1.55
CA ASP A 30 -41.30 -14.17 -2.75
C ASP A 30 -40.84 -15.63 -2.95
N TYR A 31 -40.68 -16.39 -1.85
CA TYR A 31 -40.16 -17.78 -1.86
C TYR A 31 -41.17 -18.77 -1.25
N GLY A 32 -42.04 -18.28 -0.36
CA GLY A 32 -43.10 -19.06 0.28
C GLY A 32 -42.73 -19.58 1.67
N ASN A 33 -43.76 -20.03 2.41
CA ASN A 33 -43.66 -20.30 3.85
C ASN A 33 -42.58 -21.32 4.25
N ALA A 34 -42.23 -22.28 3.39
CA ALA A 34 -41.18 -23.27 3.69
C ALA A 34 -39.77 -22.66 3.84
N TYR A 35 -39.55 -21.46 3.28
CA TYR A 35 -38.30 -20.72 3.43
C TYR A 35 -38.29 -19.78 4.65
N VAL A 36 -39.42 -19.64 5.37
CA VAL A 36 -39.53 -18.83 6.57
C VAL A 36 -39.35 -19.73 7.80
N PRO A 37 -38.27 -19.58 8.60
CA PRO A 37 -38.07 -20.41 9.78
C PRO A 37 -39.18 -20.23 10.82
N ASP A 38 -39.48 -21.23 11.63
CA ASP A 38 -40.47 -21.10 12.73
C ASP A 38 -40.13 -19.93 13.67
N ALA A 39 -38.85 -19.78 14.03
CA ALA A 39 -38.34 -18.74 14.93
C ALA A 39 -37.49 -17.68 14.20
N PRO A 40 -37.55 -16.38 14.60
CA PRO A 40 -36.64 -15.34 14.08
C PRO A 40 -35.16 -15.66 14.33
N ARG A 41 -34.29 -15.50 13.31
CA ARG A 41 -32.86 -15.78 13.42
C ARG A 41 -32.11 -14.57 13.98
N GLN A 42 -31.63 -14.68 15.22
CA GLN A 42 -30.83 -13.63 15.87
C GLN A 42 -29.33 -13.92 15.74
N TYR A 43 -28.58 -12.92 15.31
CA TYR A 43 -27.12 -12.95 15.21
C TYR A 43 -26.52 -11.95 16.20
N GLN A 44 -25.50 -12.37 16.95
CA GLN A 44 -24.82 -11.55 17.95
C GLN A 44 -23.31 -11.81 17.90
N THR A 45 -22.53 -10.75 17.73
CA THR A 45 -21.08 -10.72 17.97
C THR A 45 -20.79 -10.45 19.46
N LYS A 46 -19.60 -10.82 19.94
CA LYS A 46 -19.22 -10.58 21.35
C LYS A 46 -18.75 -9.15 21.55
N ALA A 47 -19.67 -8.30 21.98
CA ALA A 47 -19.45 -6.90 22.36
C ALA A 47 -18.13 -6.64 23.12
N LYS A 48 -17.15 -5.92 22.53
CA LYS A 48 -15.99 -5.33 23.22
C LYS A 48 -16.14 -3.83 23.49
N ASN A 49 -16.74 -3.07 22.57
CA ASN A 49 -16.87 -1.62 22.63
C ASN A 49 -18.33 -1.14 22.46
N ALA A 50 -18.56 0.17 22.55
CA ALA A 50 -19.89 0.77 22.38
C ALA A 50 -20.27 1.10 20.91
N GLN A 51 -19.38 0.88 19.93
CA GLN A 51 -19.65 1.06 18.49
C GLN A 51 -20.25 -0.22 17.88
N GLU A 52 -19.87 -1.40 18.38
CA GLU A 52 -20.46 -2.71 18.05
C GLU A 52 -21.94 -2.85 18.49
N ALA A 53 -22.50 -1.83 19.14
CA ALA A 53 -23.94 -1.65 19.37
C ALA A 53 -24.67 -1.03 18.15
N HIS A 54 -23.99 -0.88 17.01
CA HIS A 54 -24.62 -0.49 15.74
C HIS A 54 -25.30 -1.68 15.04
N GLU A 55 -26.30 -1.36 14.22
CA GLU A 55 -27.00 -2.35 13.40
C GLU A 55 -26.14 -2.83 12.22
N ALA A 56 -26.39 -4.04 11.73
CA ALA A 56 -25.77 -4.59 10.52
C ALA A 56 -26.09 -3.77 9.26
N ILE A 57 -25.24 -3.89 8.24
CA ILE A 57 -25.46 -3.29 6.92
C ILE A 57 -26.61 -4.03 6.21
N ARG A 58 -27.77 -3.40 6.14
CA ARG A 58 -29.00 -3.92 5.53
C ARG A 58 -29.78 -2.82 4.81
N PRO A 59 -30.78 -3.15 3.95
CA PRO A 59 -31.75 -2.17 3.47
C PRO A 59 -32.54 -1.53 4.62
N THR A 60 -32.81 -0.23 4.55
CA THR A 60 -33.66 0.48 5.55
C THR A 60 -35.11 0.01 5.55
N ASP A 61 -35.57 -0.47 4.39
CA ASP A 61 -36.91 -0.93 4.06
C ASP A 61 -36.73 -2.08 3.07
N LEU A 62 -37.17 -3.28 3.46
CA LEU A 62 -36.93 -4.51 2.71
C LEU A 62 -37.94 -4.75 1.58
N SER A 63 -39.05 -4.01 1.56
CA SER A 63 -40.05 -4.10 0.49
C SER A 63 -39.55 -3.60 -0.87
N ARG A 64 -38.47 -2.80 -0.86
CA ARG A 64 -37.78 -2.26 -2.02
C ARG A 64 -36.87 -3.34 -2.63
N ARG A 65 -37.46 -4.20 -3.47
CA ARG A 65 -36.73 -5.30 -4.11
C ARG A 65 -35.64 -4.74 -5.06
N PRO A 66 -34.50 -5.43 -5.26
CA PRO A 66 -33.40 -4.91 -6.09
C PRO A 66 -33.82 -4.51 -7.51
N ALA A 67 -34.77 -5.24 -8.11
CA ALA A 67 -35.34 -4.96 -9.42
C ALA A 67 -36.00 -3.56 -9.52
N ASP A 68 -36.70 -3.10 -8.47
CA ASP A 68 -37.34 -1.78 -8.42
C ASP A 68 -36.31 -0.67 -8.27
N MET A 69 -35.27 -0.93 -7.48
CA MET A 69 -34.21 0.03 -7.17
C MET A 69 -33.21 0.20 -8.31
N LYS A 70 -33.03 -0.82 -9.18
CA LYS A 70 -32.12 -0.81 -10.34
C LYS A 70 -32.38 0.31 -11.36
N ARG A 71 -33.58 0.91 -11.37
CA ARG A 71 -33.91 2.09 -12.22
C ARG A 71 -33.61 3.44 -11.56
N ARG A 72 -33.17 3.45 -10.30
CA ARG A 72 -32.98 4.66 -9.46
C ARG A 72 -31.54 4.81 -8.94
N LEU A 73 -30.65 3.91 -9.34
CA LEU A 73 -29.27 3.76 -8.91
C LEU A 73 -28.37 3.64 -10.14
N ASP A 74 -27.09 3.98 -10.01
CA ASP A 74 -26.09 3.58 -11.01
C ASP A 74 -25.82 2.06 -10.95
N SER A 75 -25.05 1.54 -11.91
CA SER A 75 -24.76 0.11 -12.04
C SER A 75 -24.17 -0.51 -10.77
N ASP A 76 -23.28 0.21 -10.08
CA ASP A 76 -22.51 -0.36 -8.97
C ASP A 76 -23.19 -0.11 -7.63
N GLN A 77 -23.91 1.01 -7.48
CA GLN A 77 -24.91 1.19 -6.42
C GLN A 77 -26.00 0.11 -6.49
N ALA A 78 -26.50 -0.23 -7.68
CA ALA A 78 -27.51 -1.27 -7.85
C ALA A 78 -26.98 -2.65 -7.46
N ARG A 79 -25.79 -3.04 -7.93
CA ARG A 79 -25.11 -4.29 -7.55
C ARG A 79 -24.84 -4.39 -6.04
N LEU A 80 -24.37 -3.30 -5.42
CA LEU A 80 -24.10 -3.27 -3.99
C LEU A 80 -25.39 -3.35 -3.16
N TYR A 81 -26.44 -2.65 -3.58
CA TYR A 81 -27.76 -2.75 -2.94
C TYR A 81 -28.36 -4.16 -3.08
N GLU A 82 -28.25 -4.76 -4.26
CA GLU A 82 -28.65 -6.15 -4.54
C GLU A 82 -27.91 -7.12 -3.61
N LEU A 83 -26.57 -7.03 -3.51
CA LEU A 83 -25.77 -7.84 -2.59
C LEU A 83 -26.20 -7.69 -1.12
N ILE A 84 -26.42 -6.45 -0.65
CA ILE A 84 -26.83 -6.15 0.73
C ILE A 84 -28.25 -6.68 1.03
N TRP A 85 -29.20 -6.49 0.11
CA TRP A 85 -30.57 -7.01 0.23
C TRP A 85 -30.57 -8.54 0.27
N THR A 86 -29.89 -9.18 -0.68
CA THR A 86 -29.80 -10.65 -0.81
C THR A 86 -29.18 -11.28 0.43
N ARG A 87 -28.06 -10.74 0.96
CA ARG A 87 -27.45 -11.24 2.21
C ARG A 87 -28.35 -11.01 3.43
N THR A 88 -29.08 -9.90 3.48
CA THR A 88 -30.03 -9.61 4.59
C THR A 88 -31.17 -10.62 4.59
N ILE A 89 -31.85 -10.82 3.45
CA ILE A 89 -32.97 -11.75 3.32
C ILE A 89 -32.50 -13.18 3.61
N ALA A 90 -31.40 -13.63 3.00
CA ALA A 90 -30.84 -14.96 3.22
C ALA A 90 -30.50 -15.24 4.70
N SER A 91 -30.09 -14.24 5.49
CA SER A 91 -29.86 -14.41 6.93
C SER A 91 -31.13 -14.78 7.74
N GLN A 92 -32.32 -14.50 7.21
CA GLN A 92 -33.60 -14.78 7.84
C GLN A 92 -34.39 -15.92 7.16
N MET A 93 -33.82 -16.53 6.11
CA MET A 93 -34.37 -17.72 5.45
C MET A 93 -34.04 -18.99 6.24
N GLU A 94 -34.70 -20.09 5.88
CA GLU A 94 -34.46 -21.40 6.49
C GLU A 94 -33.14 -22.05 6.00
N SER A 95 -32.57 -22.91 6.85
CA SER A 95 -31.35 -23.67 6.58
C SER A 95 -31.50 -24.52 5.32
N ALA A 96 -30.43 -24.63 4.53
CA ALA A 96 -30.34 -25.65 3.49
C ALA A 96 -30.18 -27.04 4.12
N GLU A 97 -30.88 -28.03 3.57
CA GLU A 97 -30.72 -29.45 3.91
C GLU A 97 -29.91 -30.15 2.83
N LEU A 98 -28.76 -30.71 3.23
CA LEU A 98 -27.81 -31.41 2.37
C LEU A 98 -27.68 -32.86 2.81
N GLU A 99 -28.03 -33.83 1.95
CA GLU A 99 -27.63 -35.21 2.17
C GLU A 99 -26.24 -35.42 1.57
N ARG A 100 -25.24 -35.71 2.43
CA ARG A 100 -23.89 -36.10 2.00
C ARG A 100 -23.76 -37.61 2.01
N THR A 101 -23.58 -38.20 0.83
CA THR A 101 -23.30 -39.63 0.67
C THR A 101 -21.77 -39.83 0.60
N THR A 102 -21.26 -40.88 1.22
CA THR A 102 -19.85 -41.29 1.10
C THR A 102 -19.81 -42.79 0.88
N VAL A 103 -19.02 -43.23 -0.09
CA VAL A 103 -19.02 -44.59 -0.63
C VAL A 103 -17.59 -45.09 -0.66
N ASP A 104 -17.33 -46.18 0.07
CA ASP A 104 -16.04 -46.89 0.03
C ASP A 104 -16.17 -48.11 -0.89
N ILE A 105 -15.36 -48.11 -1.95
CA ILE A 105 -15.42 -49.06 -3.06
C ILE A 105 -14.17 -49.94 -3.03
N ALA A 106 -14.35 -51.22 -2.69
CA ALA A 106 -13.28 -52.21 -2.72
C ALA A 106 -13.06 -52.72 -4.16
N ALA A 107 -11.92 -52.39 -4.76
CA ALA A 107 -11.56 -52.77 -6.14
C ALA A 107 -10.35 -53.72 -6.17
N LYS A 108 -10.42 -54.82 -6.93
CA LYS A 108 -9.32 -55.78 -7.05
C LYS A 108 -8.43 -55.49 -8.27
N ALA A 109 -7.20 -55.07 -8.02
CA ALA A 109 -6.16 -54.84 -9.02
C ALA A 109 -5.14 -55.99 -9.02
N GLY A 110 -5.46 -57.07 -9.72
CA GLY A 110 -4.63 -58.29 -9.75
C GLY A 110 -4.59 -58.97 -8.38
N ALA A 111 -3.41 -58.95 -7.75
CA ALA A 111 -3.21 -59.46 -6.39
C ALA A 111 -3.49 -58.41 -5.28
N ARG A 112 -3.65 -57.13 -5.62
CA ARG A 112 -3.92 -56.05 -4.66
C ARG A 112 -5.43 -55.81 -4.52
N MET A 113 -5.88 -55.58 -3.28
CA MET A 113 -7.10 -54.84 -3.02
C MET A 113 -6.76 -53.35 -2.98
N LEU A 114 -7.63 -52.52 -3.54
CA LEU A 114 -7.60 -51.08 -3.48
C LEU A 114 -8.88 -50.60 -2.79
N GLU A 115 -8.74 -49.62 -1.91
CA GLU A 115 -9.86 -48.87 -1.34
C GLU A 115 -9.96 -47.56 -2.12
N LEU A 116 -11.09 -47.35 -2.81
CA LEU A 116 -11.41 -46.12 -3.52
C LEU A 116 -12.55 -45.44 -2.77
N ARG A 117 -12.47 -44.12 -2.57
CA ARG A 117 -13.55 -43.35 -1.93
C ARG A 117 -14.19 -42.41 -2.93
N ALA A 118 -15.52 -42.38 -2.94
CA ALA A 118 -16.30 -41.35 -3.60
C ALA A 118 -17.18 -40.64 -2.55
N SER A 119 -17.15 -39.31 -2.54
CA SER A 119 -18.06 -38.47 -1.78
C SER A 119 -18.87 -37.60 -2.72
N GLY A 120 -20.04 -37.20 -2.25
CA GLY A 120 -20.92 -36.30 -2.99
C GLY A 120 -22.08 -35.83 -2.14
N GLN A 121 -22.81 -34.84 -2.64
CA GLN A 121 -23.92 -34.23 -1.91
C GLN A 121 -25.13 -33.94 -2.80
N VAL A 122 -26.32 -34.03 -2.21
CA VAL A 122 -27.59 -33.70 -2.85
C VAL A 122 -28.36 -32.74 -1.95
N ILE A 123 -28.72 -31.58 -2.51
CA ILE A 123 -29.64 -30.63 -1.88
C ILE A 123 -31.02 -31.28 -1.79
N LYS A 124 -31.54 -31.45 -0.58
CA LYS A 124 -32.93 -31.86 -0.31
C LYS A 124 -33.86 -30.65 -0.28
N PHE A 125 -33.38 -29.59 0.35
CA PHE A 125 -34.00 -28.28 0.42
C PHE A 125 -32.87 -27.24 0.34
N ASP A 126 -32.99 -26.26 -0.55
CA ASP A 126 -31.99 -25.23 -0.79
C ASP A 126 -32.05 -24.10 0.25
N GLY A 127 -33.23 -23.79 0.78
CA GLY A 127 -33.38 -22.78 1.84
C GLY A 127 -32.75 -21.45 1.42
N PHE A 128 -31.87 -20.89 2.26
CA PHE A 128 -31.15 -19.65 1.94
C PHE A 128 -30.25 -19.74 0.68
N LEU A 129 -29.80 -20.94 0.25
CA LEU A 129 -28.97 -21.14 -0.94
C LEU A 129 -29.73 -20.91 -2.26
N ALA A 130 -31.08 -20.87 -2.21
CA ALA A 130 -31.93 -20.45 -3.32
C ALA A 130 -31.72 -18.97 -3.69
N LEU A 131 -31.22 -18.16 -2.75
CA LEU A 131 -31.02 -16.73 -2.90
C LEU A 131 -29.55 -16.30 -2.77
N TYR A 132 -28.80 -16.86 -1.80
CA TYR A 132 -27.44 -16.44 -1.52
C TYR A 132 -26.47 -17.62 -1.44
N GLN A 133 -25.43 -17.58 -2.27
CA GLN A 133 -24.26 -18.44 -2.17
C GLN A 133 -23.04 -17.55 -1.99
N GLU A 134 -22.18 -17.87 -1.02
CA GLU A 134 -21.01 -17.05 -0.72
C GLU A 134 -19.92 -17.33 -1.75
N GLY A 135 -19.51 -16.31 -2.50
CA GLY A 135 -18.50 -16.43 -3.55
C GLY A 135 -17.16 -16.90 -2.96
N ARG A 136 -16.67 -18.04 -3.43
CA ARG A 136 -15.35 -18.57 -3.07
C ARG A 136 -14.27 -17.82 -3.87
N ASP A 137 -13.15 -17.50 -3.23
CA ASP A 137 -12.00 -16.79 -3.86
C ASP A 137 -11.15 -17.75 -4.74
N ASP A 138 -11.38 -19.06 -4.60
CA ASP A 138 -10.69 -20.19 -5.25
C ASP A 138 -11.76 -21.19 -5.81
N GLU A 139 -11.36 -22.17 -6.64
CA GLU A 139 -12.29 -22.99 -7.47
C GLU A 139 -13.19 -24.01 -6.71
N GLU A 140 -14.08 -24.70 -7.45
CA GLU A 140 -15.08 -25.60 -6.89
C GLU A 140 -14.48 -26.79 -6.13
N ASP A 141 -15.18 -27.17 -5.06
CA ASP A 141 -14.87 -28.30 -4.21
C ASP A 141 -15.42 -29.59 -4.82
N ASP A 142 -14.56 -30.59 -5.02
CA ASP A 142 -14.88 -31.87 -5.67
C ASP A 142 -16.02 -32.63 -4.95
N ASP A 143 -16.24 -32.37 -3.65
CA ASP A 143 -17.36 -32.88 -2.85
C ASP A 143 -18.75 -32.38 -3.33
N SER A 144 -18.82 -31.37 -4.20
CA SER A 144 -20.07 -30.80 -4.74
C SER A 144 -20.81 -31.71 -5.72
N ARG A 145 -20.14 -32.78 -6.21
CA ARG A 145 -20.71 -33.70 -7.20
C ARG A 145 -21.87 -34.51 -6.62
N ARG A 146 -22.89 -34.78 -7.45
CA ARG A 146 -24.00 -35.67 -7.09
C ARG A 146 -23.62 -37.12 -7.36
N LEU A 147 -23.80 -37.99 -6.38
CA LEU A 147 -23.68 -39.44 -6.56
C LEU A 147 -25.02 -40.03 -7.04
N PRO A 148 -25.02 -41.11 -7.85
CA PRO A 148 -26.24 -41.84 -8.16
C PRO A 148 -26.76 -42.60 -6.93
N ALA A 149 -28.04 -42.96 -6.94
CA ALA A 149 -28.58 -43.91 -5.96
C ALA A 149 -27.92 -45.29 -6.17
N MET A 150 -27.52 -45.93 -5.07
CA MET A 150 -26.83 -47.23 -5.07
C MET A 150 -27.09 -47.99 -3.75
N SER A 151 -26.81 -49.29 -3.73
CA SER A 151 -26.99 -50.17 -2.56
C SER A 151 -25.69 -50.80 -2.07
N GLU A 152 -25.64 -51.21 -0.80
CA GLU A 152 -24.51 -52.00 -0.27
C GLU A 152 -24.38 -53.33 -1.02
N GLY A 153 -23.14 -53.67 -1.43
CA GLY A 153 -22.86 -54.87 -2.23
C GLY A 153 -23.16 -54.76 -3.73
N GLU A 154 -23.57 -53.60 -4.23
CA GLU A 154 -23.87 -53.39 -5.66
C GLU A 154 -22.60 -53.51 -6.54
N ALA A 155 -22.73 -54.20 -7.68
CA ALA A 155 -21.61 -54.55 -8.54
C ALA A 155 -21.24 -53.42 -9.52
N LEU A 156 -20.31 -52.56 -9.14
CA LEU A 156 -19.86 -51.43 -9.96
C LEU A 156 -18.98 -51.86 -11.15
N LYS A 157 -19.27 -51.33 -12.34
CA LYS A 157 -18.49 -51.51 -13.57
C LYS A 157 -17.49 -50.36 -13.74
N ARG A 158 -16.19 -50.67 -13.84
CA ARG A 158 -15.16 -49.67 -14.18
C ARG A 158 -15.27 -49.27 -15.66
N GLU A 159 -15.74 -48.06 -15.93
CA GLU A 159 -15.83 -47.51 -17.28
C GLU A 159 -14.51 -46.92 -17.77
N ASN A 160 -13.86 -46.07 -16.96
CA ASN A 160 -12.60 -45.41 -17.29
C ASN A 160 -11.62 -45.47 -16.09
N LEU A 161 -10.35 -45.12 -16.33
CA LEU A 161 -9.33 -44.91 -15.30
C LEU A 161 -8.41 -43.77 -15.74
N SER A 162 -8.68 -42.56 -15.25
CA SER A 162 -7.75 -41.43 -15.36
C SER A 162 -6.64 -41.54 -14.30
N VAL A 163 -5.42 -41.16 -14.67
CA VAL A 163 -4.29 -41.00 -13.73
C VAL A 163 -3.83 -39.55 -13.84
N THR A 164 -4.03 -38.79 -12.78
CA THR A 164 -3.65 -37.37 -12.70
C THR A 164 -2.46 -37.20 -11.75
N GLN A 165 -1.49 -36.37 -12.16
CA GLN A 165 -0.40 -35.94 -11.29
C GLN A 165 -0.77 -34.60 -10.68
N HIS A 166 -0.67 -34.51 -9.34
CA HIS A 166 -0.93 -33.30 -8.57
C HIS A 166 0.36 -32.81 -7.92
N PHE A 167 0.45 -31.51 -7.67
CA PHE A 167 1.54 -30.87 -6.97
C PHE A 167 1.00 -30.10 -5.77
N THR A 168 1.80 -29.91 -4.72
CA THR A 168 1.43 -29.07 -3.58
C THR A 168 1.54 -27.60 -3.97
N GLU A 169 0.42 -26.89 -4.00
CA GLU A 169 0.42 -25.44 -4.25
C GLU A 169 0.97 -24.65 -3.05
N PRO A 170 1.64 -23.50 -3.28
CA PRO A 170 2.00 -22.58 -2.21
C PRO A 170 0.75 -21.88 -1.65
N PRO A 171 0.77 -21.41 -0.38
CA PRO A 171 -0.35 -20.65 0.18
C PRO A 171 -0.78 -19.48 -0.72
N PRO A 172 -2.08 -19.29 -0.98
CA PRO A 172 -2.55 -18.26 -1.89
C PRO A 172 -2.23 -16.86 -1.36
N ARG A 173 -1.87 -15.95 -2.27
CA ARG A 173 -1.70 -14.53 -1.92
C ARG A 173 -3.03 -13.92 -1.48
N PHE A 174 -2.98 -12.96 -0.58
CA PHE A 174 -4.18 -12.23 -0.15
C PHE A 174 -4.83 -11.49 -1.32
N SER A 175 -6.13 -11.66 -1.49
CA SER A 175 -7.02 -10.67 -2.09
C SER A 175 -7.23 -9.49 -1.11
N GLU A 176 -7.79 -8.38 -1.57
CA GLU A 176 -8.13 -7.27 -0.65
C GLU A 176 -9.13 -7.71 0.43
N ALA A 177 -10.09 -8.58 0.08
CA ALA A 177 -11.07 -9.14 1.01
C ALA A 177 -10.43 -10.08 2.05
N SER A 178 -9.57 -11.01 1.62
CA SER A 178 -8.90 -11.93 2.55
C SER A 178 -7.84 -11.24 3.42
N LEU A 179 -7.23 -10.13 2.98
CA LEU A 179 -6.40 -9.31 3.86
C LEU A 179 -7.23 -8.60 4.93
N VAL A 180 -8.39 -8.01 4.57
CA VAL A 180 -9.28 -7.38 5.56
C VAL A 180 -9.80 -8.39 6.57
N LYS A 181 -10.26 -9.56 6.11
CA LYS A 181 -10.63 -10.67 6.99
C LYS A 181 -9.47 -11.07 7.92
N ARG A 182 -8.24 -11.15 7.41
CA ARG A 182 -7.08 -11.53 8.24
C ARG A 182 -6.69 -10.44 9.25
N MET A 183 -6.92 -9.16 8.93
CA MET A 183 -6.75 -8.05 9.86
C MET A 183 -7.81 -8.09 10.97
N GLU A 184 -9.07 -8.35 10.62
CA GLU A 184 -10.19 -8.54 11.54
C GLU A 184 -9.96 -9.71 12.51
N GLU A 185 -9.52 -10.88 11.99
CA GLU A 185 -9.12 -12.06 12.78
C GLU A 185 -7.99 -11.76 13.80
N LEU A 186 -7.15 -10.76 13.51
CA LEU A 186 -6.06 -10.30 14.37
C LEU A 186 -6.43 -9.08 15.24
N GLY A 187 -7.64 -8.53 15.11
CA GLY A 187 -8.08 -7.32 15.83
C GLY A 187 -7.40 -6.01 15.38
N ILE A 188 -6.73 -6.02 14.22
CA ILE A 188 -5.95 -4.90 13.67
C ILE A 188 -6.83 -4.06 12.75
N GLY A 189 -6.96 -2.75 13.04
CA GLY A 189 -7.88 -1.90 12.29
C GLY A 189 -9.34 -2.09 12.71
N ARG A 190 -10.23 -1.32 12.08
CA ARG A 190 -11.68 -1.26 12.35
C ARG A 190 -12.43 -1.04 11.02
N PRO A 191 -13.77 -1.19 10.97
CA PRO A 191 -14.57 -0.91 9.76
C PRO A 191 -14.37 0.50 9.16
N SER A 192 -13.90 1.46 9.96
CA SER A 192 -13.55 2.83 9.54
C SER A 192 -12.17 2.97 8.90
N THR A 193 -11.24 2.00 9.08
CA THR A 193 -9.84 2.10 8.67
C THR A 193 -9.40 1.07 7.61
N TYR A 194 -10.07 -0.07 7.46
CA TYR A 194 -9.68 -1.12 6.50
C TYR A 194 -9.40 -0.59 5.08
N ALA A 195 -10.34 0.18 4.51
CA ALA A 195 -10.19 0.74 3.16
C ALA A 195 -9.05 1.76 3.04
N SER A 196 -8.80 2.58 4.08
CA SER A 196 -7.71 3.57 4.06
C SER A 196 -6.34 2.94 4.30
N ILE A 197 -6.27 1.84 5.05
CA ILE A 197 -5.04 1.04 5.20
C ILE A 197 -4.65 0.42 3.85
N LEU A 198 -5.57 -0.29 3.18
CA LEU A 198 -5.34 -0.83 1.84
C LEU A 198 -4.89 0.25 0.85
N GLN A 199 -5.56 1.40 0.86
CA GLN A 199 -5.23 2.51 -0.03
C GLN A 199 -3.83 3.08 0.26
N VAL A 200 -3.45 3.28 1.53
CA VAL A 200 -2.13 3.78 1.91
C VAL A 200 -1.00 2.80 1.57
N LEU A 201 -1.24 1.48 1.66
CA LEU A 201 -0.27 0.45 1.26
C LEU A 201 0.01 0.49 -0.26
N LYS A 202 -1.04 0.69 -1.07
CA LYS A 202 -0.95 0.85 -2.53
C LYS A 202 -0.30 2.18 -2.93
N ASP A 203 -0.82 3.31 -2.43
CA ASP A 203 -0.33 4.67 -2.79
C ASP A 203 1.12 4.93 -2.37
N ARG A 204 1.61 4.24 -1.33
CA ARG A 204 3.03 4.31 -0.94
C ARG A 204 3.92 3.35 -1.72
N GLY A 205 3.39 2.47 -2.55
CA GLY A 205 4.16 1.44 -3.26
C GLY A 205 4.82 0.45 -2.30
N TYR A 206 4.07 0.01 -1.28
CA TYR A 206 4.47 -1.12 -0.42
C TYR A 206 3.88 -2.45 -0.92
N VAL A 207 2.72 -2.38 -1.59
CA VAL A 207 2.11 -3.50 -2.32
C VAL A 207 1.64 -3.05 -3.70
N LYS A 208 1.68 -3.96 -4.68
CA LYS A 208 0.91 -3.85 -5.94
C LYS A 208 -0.28 -4.82 -5.91
N LEU A 209 -1.37 -4.44 -6.59
CA LEU A 209 -2.54 -5.31 -6.82
C LEU A 209 -2.47 -5.82 -8.26
N GLU A 210 -2.31 -7.13 -8.44
CA GLU A 210 -2.20 -7.78 -9.74
C GLU A 210 -3.15 -8.99 -9.77
N LYS A 211 -4.00 -9.09 -10.80
CA LYS A 211 -5.00 -10.17 -10.94
C LYS A 211 -5.84 -10.38 -9.66
N LYS A 212 -6.27 -9.27 -9.03
CA LYS A 212 -6.98 -9.19 -7.73
C LYS A 212 -6.22 -9.71 -6.49
N ARG A 213 -4.95 -10.10 -6.61
CA ARG A 213 -4.11 -10.55 -5.48
C ARG A 213 -3.01 -9.53 -5.17
N LEU A 214 -2.61 -9.42 -3.91
CA LEU A 214 -1.64 -8.45 -3.41
C LEU A 214 -0.21 -9.02 -3.41
N TYR A 215 0.74 -8.22 -3.90
CA TYR A 215 2.15 -8.56 -3.99
C TYR A 215 2.98 -7.54 -3.21
N GLY A 216 3.80 -8.00 -2.25
CA GLY A 216 4.70 -7.15 -1.48
C GLY A 216 5.91 -6.68 -2.31
N GLU A 217 5.95 -5.37 -2.57
CA GLU A 217 7.02 -4.67 -3.30
C GLU A 217 8.31 -4.60 -2.48
N ASP A 218 9.46 -4.45 -3.13
CA ASP A 218 10.78 -4.38 -2.46
C ASP A 218 10.89 -3.23 -1.46
N LYS A 219 10.24 -2.11 -1.78
CA LYS A 219 10.12 -0.97 -0.86
C LYS A 219 9.30 -1.33 0.39
N GLY A 220 8.28 -2.17 0.25
CA GLY A 220 7.54 -2.75 1.38
C GLY A 220 8.44 -3.67 2.20
N ARG A 221 9.14 -4.61 1.55
CA ARG A 221 10.08 -5.55 2.19
C ARG A 221 11.18 -4.84 2.99
N VAL A 222 11.79 -3.80 2.42
CA VAL A 222 12.80 -2.98 3.12
C VAL A 222 12.23 -2.29 4.36
N VAL A 223 11.00 -1.78 4.30
CA VAL A 223 10.35 -1.15 5.45
C VAL A 223 9.96 -2.17 6.52
N VAL A 224 9.46 -3.36 6.12
CA VAL A 224 9.14 -4.45 7.05
C VAL A 224 10.40 -4.93 7.78
N ALA A 225 11.46 -5.31 7.06
CA ALA A 225 12.71 -5.78 7.71
C ALA A 225 13.36 -4.71 8.61
N PHE A 226 13.21 -3.42 8.27
CA PHE A 226 13.67 -2.32 9.15
C PHE A 226 12.83 -2.23 10.43
N LEU A 227 11.51 -2.30 10.32
CA LEU A 227 10.62 -2.23 11.48
C LEU A 227 10.69 -3.49 12.33
N GLU A 228 10.84 -4.67 11.76
CA GLU A 228 11.03 -5.93 12.50
C GLU A 228 12.33 -5.93 13.30
N ASN A 229 13.45 -5.47 12.74
CA ASN A 229 14.73 -5.50 13.44
C ASN A 229 14.88 -4.37 14.49
N PHE A 230 14.37 -3.17 14.21
CA PHE A 230 14.60 -1.99 15.06
C PHE A 230 13.37 -1.57 15.88
N PHE A 231 12.16 -1.91 15.45
CA PHE A 231 10.89 -1.49 16.07
C PHE A 231 9.95 -2.67 16.34
N ALA A 232 10.44 -3.90 16.51
CA ALA A 232 9.68 -5.16 16.58
C ALA A 232 8.30 -5.05 17.27
N ARG A 233 8.29 -4.58 18.53
CA ARG A 233 7.09 -4.34 19.35
C ARG A 233 6.01 -3.51 18.67
N TYR A 234 6.35 -2.57 17.80
CA TYR A 234 5.42 -1.68 17.09
C TYR A 234 4.89 -2.26 15.76
N VAL A 235 5.36 -3.44 15.34
CA VAL A 235 4.81 -4.21 14.21
C VAL A 235 4.27 -5.59 14.61
N GLU A 236 4.43 -5.99 15.87
CA GLU A 236 3.74 -7.13 16.47
C GLU A 236 2.21 -6.97 16.39
N TYR A 237 1.53 -8.06 16.04
CA TYR A 237 0.07 -8.07 15.87
C TYR A 237 -0.66 -7.78 17.19
N ASP A 238 -0.22 -8.44 18.28
CA ASP A 238 -0.82 -8.30 19.61
C ASP A 238 -0.69 -6.88 20.17
N PHE A 239 0.46 -6.22 19.96
CA PHE A 239 0.64 -4.81 20.33
C PHE A 239 -0.33 -3.90 19.55
N THR A 240 -0.43 -4.13 18.23
CA THR A 240 -1.31 -3.34 17.35
C THR A 240 -2.78 -3.50 17.76
N ALA A 241 -3.22 -4.74 17.99
CA ALA A 241 -4.57 -5.06 18.43
C ALA A 241 -4.90 -4.48 19.82
N ASN A 242 -3.94 -4.53 20.75
CA ASN A 242 -4.13 -3.94 22.08
C ASN A 242 -4.11 -2.40 22.06
N LEU A 243 -3.39 -1.76 21.14
CA LEU A 243 -3.46 -0.31 20.96
C LEU A 243 -4.86 0.12 20.48
N GLU A 244 -5.44 -0.60 19.52
CA GLU A 244 -6.83 -0.35 19.09
C GLU A 244 -7.83 -0.60 20.23
N GLU A 245 -7.64 -1.65 21.04
CA GLU A 245 -8.44 -1.92 22.26
C GLU A 245 -8.27 -0.81 23.32
N GLN A 246 -7.11 -0.17 23.43
CA GLN A 246 -6.93 1.01 24.28
C GLN A 246 -7.70 2.23 23.74
N LEU A 247 -7.81 2.39 22.42
CA LEU A 247 -8.64 3.44 21.80
C LEU A 247 -10.14 3.19 22.01
N ASP A 248 -10.60 1.93 21.93
CA ASP A 248 -11.97 1.55 22.29
C ASP A 248 -12.29 1.93 23.74
N ARG A 249 -11.39 1.59 24.68
CA ARG A 249 -11.54 1.89 26.11
C ARG A 249 -11.45 3.38 26.44
N ILE A 250 -10.73 4.17 25.64
CA ILE A 250 -10.82 5.64 25.67
C ILE A 250 -12.21 6.10 25.24
N SER A 251 -12.79 5.52 24.18
CA SER A 251 -14.12 5.90 23.70
C SER A 251 -15.25 5.54 24.69
N ASN A 252 -15.08 4.43 25.43
CA ASN A 252 -15.94 4.03 26.55
C ASN A 252 -15.73 4.89 27.82
N ASN A 253 -14.79 5.85 27.83
CA ASN A 253 -14.37 6.65 28.99
C ASN A 253 -13.84 5.81 30.19
N GLU A 254 -13.26 4.64 29.91
CA GLU A 254 -12.59 3.79 30.93
C GLU A 254 -11.15 4.24 31.22
N VAL A 255 -10.49 4.87 30.24
CA VAL A 255 -9.07 5.22 30.28
C VAL A 255 -8.86 6.63 29.73
N SER A 256 -8.01 7.43 30.39
CA SER A 256 -7.64 8.76 29.90
C SER A 256 -6.72 8.66 28.66
N TRP A 257 -7.14 9.27 27.55
CA TRP A 257 -6.35 9.37 26.32
C TRP A 257 -4.97 10.02 26.54
N GLN A 258 -4.87 10.95 27.49
CA GLN A 258 -3.61 11.60 27.84
C GLN A 258 -2.61 10.63 28.48
N GLN A 259 -3.11 9.64 29.23
CA GLN A 259 -2.26 8.62 29.86
C GLN A 259 -1.76 7.62 28.81
N VAL A 260 -2.64 7.12 27.94
CA VAL A 260 -2.26 6.23 26.83
C VAL A 260 -1.23 6.87 25.90
N LEU A 261 -1.45 8.13 25.47
CA LEU A 261 -0.45 8.84 24.64
C LEU A 261 0.88 9.04 25.36
N LYS A 262 0.86 9.33 26.67
CA LYS A 262 2.08 9.51 27.47
C LYS A 262 2.87 8.21 27.58
N ASP A 263 2.21 7.10 27.88
CA ASP A 263 2.85 5.81 28.06
C ASP A 263 3.40 5.28 26.71
N PHE A 264 2.60 5.38 25.63
CA PHE A 264 3.08 5.11 24.27
C PHE A 264 4.31 5.95 23.91
N TRP A 265 4.27 7.26 24.17
CA TRP A 265 5.34 8.17 23.80
C TRP A 265 6.63 7.94 24.59
N ASN A 266 6.54 7.64 25.90
CA ASN A 266 7.71 7.35 26.73
C ASN A 266 8.48 6.13 26.21
N ASP A 267 7.76 5.05 25.88
CA ASP A 267 8.36 3.83 25.34
C ASP A 267 8.93 4.06 23.93
N PHE A 268 8.14 4.72 23.07
CA PHE A 268 8.51 4.94 21.66
C PHE A 268 9.73 5.86 21.53
N ILE A 269 9.81 6.94 22.32
CA ILE A 269 10.96 7.84 22.28
C ILE A 269 12.22 7.20 22.86
N GLY A 270 12.09 6.22 23.76
CA GLY A 270 13.21 5.37 24.20
C GLY A 270 13.83 4.63 23.02
N VAL A 271 13.02 3.79 22.35
CA VAL A 271 13.44 3.00 21.18
C VAL A 271 14.00 3.89 20.06
N VAL A 272 13.37 5.05 19.78
CA VAL A 272 13.89 6.01 18.79
C VAL A 272 15.26 6.58 19.18
N ASN A 273 15.54 6.82 20.46
CA ASN A 273 16.85 7.29 20.90
C ASN A 273 17.93 6.21 20.78
N ASP A 274 17.61 4.95 21.12
CA ASP A 274 18.56 3.84 21.03
C ASP A 274 19.01 3.59 19.57
N ILE A 275 18.07 3.67 18.62
CA ILE A 275 18.35 3.49 17.18
C ILE A 275 19.09 4.68 16.57
N LYS A 276 18.88 5.89 17.08
CA LYS A 276 19.41 7.15 16.51
C LYS A 276 20.95 7.19 16.48
N ASP A 277 21.61 6.50 17.39
CA ASP A 277 23.07 6.45 17.45
C ASP A 277 23.67 5.26 16.64
N VAL A 278 22.82 4.37 16.08
CA VAL A 278 23.21 3.30 15.15
C VAL A 278 23.60 3.89 13.79
N ARG A 279 24.65 3.35 13.17
CA ARG A 279 25.17 3.89 11.89
C ARG A 279 24.30 3.45 10.71
N VAL A 280 24.10 4.34 9.75
CA VAL A 280 23.36 4.02 8.50
C VAL A 280 23.99 2.85 7.74
N SER A 281 25.30 2.64 7.83
CA SER A 281 25.97 1.46 7.27
C SER A 281 25.52 0.16 7.95
N GLU A 282 25.48 0.15 9.28
CA GLU A 282 25.11 -1.00 10.10
C GLU A 282 23.63 -1.38 9.92
N VAL A 283 22.74 -0.37 9.80
CA VAL A 283 21.35 -0.55 9.38
C VAL A 283 21.27 -1.19 7.98
N LEU A 284 22.07 -0.71 7.02
CA LEU A 284 22.08 -1.28 5.65
C LEU A 284 22.65 -2.70 5.62
N ASP A 285 23.69 -3.01 6.41
CA ASP A 285 24.29 -4.34 6.47
C ASP A 285 23.32 -5.36 7.09
N VAL A 286 22.53 -4.99 8.11
CA VAL A 286 21.46 -5.85 8.65
C VAL A 286 20.36 -6.10 7.61
N LEU A 287 19.87 -5.04 6.95
CA LEU A 287 18.85 -5.14 5.90
C LEU A 287 19.32 -5.99 4.70
N ASP A 288 20.56 -5.81 4.27
CA ASP A 288 21.18 -6.55 3.17
C ASP A 288 21.29 -8.06 3.46
N ASN A 289 21.50 -8.43 4.72
CA ASN A 289 21.51 -9.82 5.16
C ASN A 289 20.10 -10.42 5.22
N MET A 290 19.14 -9.75 5.87
CA MET A 290 17.74 -10.22 5.97
C MET A 290 17.07 -10.35 4.60
N LEU A 291 17.23 -9.34 3.74
CA LEU A 291 16.61 -9.28 2.42
C LEU A 291 17.43 -10.02 1.35
N GLY A 292 18.59 -10.57 1.70
CA GLY A 292 19.51 -11.22 0.77
C GLY A 292 18.84 -12.23 -0.17
N PRO A 293 18.04 -13.19 0.34
CA PRO A 293 17.33 -14.18 -0.49
C PRO A 293 16.21 -13.61 -1.40
N HIS A 294 15.81 -12.35 -1.18
CA HIS A 294 14.83 -11.66 -2.03
C HIS A 294 15.49 -10.72 -3.04
N ILE A 295 16.58 -10.06 -2.66
CA ILE A 295 17.30 -9.11 -3.52
C ILE A 295 18.22 -9.83 -4.52
N TYR A 296 18.89 -10.89 -4.06
CA TYR A 296 19.89 -11.64 -4.80
C TYR A 296 19.29 -12.97 -5.26
N ALA A 297 18.57 -12.92 -6.38
CA ALA A 297 18.00 -14.10 -7.03
C ALA A 297 19.09 -15.16 -7.31
N PRO A 298 18.81 -16.46 -7.09
CA PRO A 298 19.74 -17.54 -7.44
C PRO A 298 20.15 -17.47 -8.90
N ARG A 299 21.44 -17.65 -9.19
CA ARG A 299 21.95 -17.69 -10.56
C ARG A 299 21.75 -19.07 -11.16
N GLU A 300 21.39 -19.12 -12.44
CA GLU A 300 21.25 -20.37 -13.20
C GLU A 300 22.58 -21.15 -13.29
N ASP A 301 23.72 -20.44 -13.23
CA ASP A 301 25.07 -21.02 -13.20
C ASP A 301 25.48 -21.60 -11.83
N GLY A 302 24.64 -21.48 -10.80
CA GLY A 302 24.93 -21.94 -9.43
C GLY A 302 26.01 -21.13 -8.69
N GLY A 303 26.49 -20.02 -9.25
CA GLY A 303 27.45 -19.11 -8.63
C GLY A 303 26.84 -18.24 -7.52
N ASP A 304 27.69 -17.47 -6.82
CA ASP A 304 27.24 -16.55 -5.75
C ASP A 304 26.21 -15.54 -6.29
N PRO A 305 24.96 -15.51 -5.78
CA PRO A 305 23.93 -14.54 -6.16
C PRO A 305 24.35 -13.07 -5.98
N ARG A 306 25.37 -12.81 -5.14
CA ARG A 306 25.94 -11.49 -4.91
C ARG A 306 27.16 -11.19 -5.78
N GLN A 307 27.57 -12.06 -6.71
CA GLN A 307 28.67 -11.75 -7.63
C GLN A 307 28.22 -10.74 -8.69
N CYS A 308 28.91 -9.60 -8.79
CA CYS A 308 28.53 -8.53 -9.72
C CYS A 308 28.72 -8.96 -11.19
N PRO A 309 27.66 -8.94 -12.02
CA PRO A 309 27.71 -9.47 -13.39
C PRO A 309 28.62 -8.66 -14.32
N THR A 310 28.87 -7.37 -14.02
CA THR A 310 29.69 -6.48 -14.87
C THR A 310 31.20 -6.63 -14.66
N CYS A 311 31.65 -7.14 -13.51
CA CYS A 311 33.09 -7.19 -13.19
C CYS A 311 33.59 -8.52 -12.60
N GLY A 312 32.71 -9.46 -12.27
CA GLY A 312 33.03 -10.80 -11.74
C GLY A 312 33.71 -10.85 -10.36
N THR A 313 34.29 -9.74 -9.90
CA THR A 313 35.19 -9.65 -8.74
C THR A 313 34.62 -8.83 -7.58
N GLY A 314 33.63 -7.98 -7.85
CA GLY A 314 32.95 -7.18 -6.83
C GLY A 314 31.68 -7.85 -6.32
N LYS A 315 31.39 -7.66 -5.03
CA LYS A 315 30.18 -8.15 -4.38
C LYS A 315 29.05 -7.12 -4.48
N LEU A 316 27.81 -7.59 -4.64
CA LEU A 316 26.60 -6.78 -4.63
C LEU A 316 26.10 -6.63 -3.19
N ASN A 317 25.94 -5.38 -2.77
CA ASN A 317 25.39 -4.98 -1.48
C ASN A 317 24.28 -3.94 -1.66
N LEU A 318 23.33 -3.90 -0.73
CA LEU A 318 22.34 -2.85 -0.57
C LEU A 318 23.00 -1.51 -0.20
N LYS A 319 22.60 -0.43 -0.87
CA LYS A 319 23.12 0.93 -0.66
C LYS A 319 21.97 1.94 -0.62
N ALA A 320 22.05 2.92 0.28
CA ALA A 320 21.09 4.03 0.32
C ALA A 320 21.42 5.09 -0.74
N GLY A 321 20.40 5.57 -1.46
CA GLY A 321 20.51 6.60 -2.48
C GLY A 321 19.41 7.66 -2.38
N LYS A 322 19.57 8.78 -3.11
CA LYS A 322 18.63 9.92 -3.11
C LYS A 322 17.20 9.55 -3.55
N PHE A 323 17.04 8.47 -4.30
CA PHE A 323 15.77 8.02 -4.86
C PHE A 323 15.22 6.75 -4.17
N GLY A 324 15.82 6.34 -3.04
CA GLY A 324 15.55 5.06 -2.38
C GLY A 324 16.83 4.22 -2.27
N ALA A 325 16.71 3.03 -1.67
CA ALA A 325 17.81 2.07 -1.64
C ALA A 325 17.93 1.31 -2.99
N PHE A 326 19.12 0.85 -3.29
CA PHE A 326 19.49 0.20 -4.56
C PHE A 326 20.61 -0.82 -4.32
N VAL A 327 20.77 -1.78 -5.22
CA VAL A 327 21.89 -2.72 -5.21
C VAL A 327 23.07 -2.09 -5.95
N GLY A 328 24.27 -2.13 -5.38
CA GLY A 328 25.47 -1.61 -6.04
C GLY A 328 26.73 -2.41 -5.74
N CYS A 329 27.62 -2.50 -6.73
CA CYS A 329 28.91 -3.19 -6.62
C CYS A 329 29.79 -2.62 -5.49
N SER A 330 30.52 -3.47 -4.78
CA SER A 330 31.56 -3.12 -3.80
C SER A 330 32.66 -2.28 -4.42
N ASN A 331 33.11 -2.64 -5.63
CA ASN A 331 34.29 -2.11 -6.29
C ASN A 331 34.04 -0.73 -6.96
N TYR A 332 33.10 0.05 -6.44
CA TYR A 332 32.92 1.45 -6.83
C TYR A 332 34.11 2.29 -6.29
N PRO A 333 34.75 3.17 -7.08
CA PRO A 333 34.29 3.76 -8.33
C PRO A 333 34.68 3.03 -9.63
N GLU A 334 35.53 2.00 -9.57
CA GLU A 334 36.00 1.22 -10.73
C GLU A 334 34.83 0.55 -11.45
N CYS A 335 34.04 -0.24 -10.71
CA CYS A 335 32.79 -0.82 -11.20
C CYS A 335 31.60 0.04 -10.78
N ARG A 336 30.86 0.54 -11.77
CA ARG A 336 29.69 1.43 -11.58
C ARG A 336 28.34 0.71 -11.73
N TYR A 337 28.33 -0.61 -11.64
CA TYR A 337 27.10 -1.39 -11.69
C TYR A 337 26.17 -1.04 -10.52
N THR A 338 24.94 -0.66 -10.86
CA THR A 338 23.84 -0.40 -9.91
C THR A 338 22.52 -0.90 -10.49
N ARG A 339 21.75 -1.66 -9.71
CA ARG A 339 20.36 -2.04 -10.01
C ARG A 339 19.43 -1.36 -9.00
N PRO A 340 18.35 -0.67 -9.40
CA PRO A 340 17.31 -0.25 -8.46
C PRO A 340 16.70 -1.46 -7.75
N LEU A 341 16.13 -1.25 -6.55
CA LEU A 341 15.44 -2.32 -5.82
C LEU A 341 14.11 -2.71 -6.48
N ALA A 342 13.21 -1.74 -6.61
CA ALA A 342 11.85 -1.92 -7.15
C ALA A 342 11.86 -2.08 -8.68
N ALA A 343 12.50 -3.16 -9.14
CA ALA A 343 12.62 -3.55 -10.55
C ALA A 343 12.07 -4.95 -10.83
N ASP A 344 11.57 -5.66 -9.81
CA ASP A 344 10.90 -6.95 -9.95
C ASP A 344 9.43 -6.74 -10.35
N GLY A 345 9.30 -6.04 -11.48
CA GLY A 345 8.17 -5.87 -12.38
C GLY A 345 8.67 -6.02 -13.81
N ASP A 346 9.33 -7.15 -14.07
CA ASP A 346 9.99 -7.58 -15.31
C ASP A 346 10.97 -6.57 -15.95
N ALA A 347 12.22 -6.56 -15.45
CA ALA A 347 13.32 -5.80 -16.02
C ALA A 347 14.64 -6.61 -16.03
N GLY A 348 14.57 -7.88 -16.45
CA GLY A 348 15.70 -8.82 -16.47
C GLY A 348 16.61 -8.77 -17.72
N GLY A 349 16.13 -8.23 -18.84
CA GLY A 349 16.88 -8.13 -20.10
C GLY A 349 16.39 -7.00 -21.00
N ASP A 350 17.19 -6.66 -22.00
CA ASP A 350 16.79 -5.66 -23.02
C ASP A 350 15.71 -6.28 -23.92
N ARG A 351 14.47 -5.79 -23.82
CA ARG A 351 13.34 -6.39 -24.54
C ARG A 351 13.33 -5.94 -26.00
N VAL A 352 13.77 -6.83 -26.89
CA VAL A 352 13.62 -6.66 -28.35
C VAL A 352 12.13 -6.64 -28.69
N LEU A 353 11.66 -5.55 -29.31
CA LEU A 353 10.29 -5.38 -29.78
C LEU A 353 10.10 -5.88 -31.22
N GLY A 354 11.19 -6.02 -31.96
CA GLY A 354 11.23 -6.36 -33.38
C GLY A 354 12.29 -5.56 -34.11
N LYS A 355 12.21 -5.55 -35.45
CA LYS A 355 13.11 -4.80 -36.33
C LYS A 355 12.45 -3.53 -36.85
N ASP A 356 13.22 -2.45 -36.90
CA ASP A 356 12.81 -1.19 -37.50
C ASP A 356 12.63 -1.31 -39.03
N PRO A 357 11.48 -0.90 -39.61
CA PRO A 357 11.22 -1.07 -41.03
C PRO A 357 12.13 -0.29 -42.00
N GLU A 358 12.76 0.80 -41.55
CA GLU A 358 13.66 1.60 -42.41
C GLU A 358 15.11 1.10 -42.38
N SER A 359 15.62 0.72 -41.20
CA SER A 359 17.03 0.37 -41.00
C SER A 359 17.31 -1.13 -40.82
N GLY A 360 16.29 -1.95 -40.54
CA GLY A 360 16.45 -3.38 -40.25
C GLY A 360 17.15 -3.71 -38.92
N LEU A 361 17.51 -2.68 -38.14
CA LEU A 361 18.13 -2.80 -36.81
C LEU A 361 17.09 -3.17 -35.74
N ASP A 362 17.54 -3.80 -34.66
CA ASP A 362 16.65 -4.25 -33.59
C ASP A 362 16.23 -3.06 -32.69
N VAL A 363 14.93 -2.96 -32.42
CA VAL A 363 14.34 -1.96 -31.52
C VAL A 363 14.24 -2.59 -30.13
N THR A 364 14.92 -2.01 -29.14
CA THR A 364 15.02 -2.56 -27.77
C THR A 364 14.48 -1.60 -26.71
N VAL A 365 13.73 -2.12 -25.75
CA VAL A 365 13.42 -1.42 -24.49
C VAL A 365 14.51 -1.73 -23.48
N LYS A 366 15.18 -0.68 -22.99
CA LYS A 366 16.32 -0.75 -22.07
C LYS A 366 16.07 0.06 -20.80
N SER A 367 16.62 -0.39 -19.68
CA SER A 367 16.57 0.34 -18.40
C SER A 367 17.71 1.35 -18.25
N GLY A 368 17.40 2.60 -17.89
CA GLY A 368 18.38 3.69 -17.83
C GLY A 368 18.31 4.55 -16.56
N ARG A 369 19.40 5.28 -16.29
CA ARG A 369 19.57 6.17 -15.11
C ARG A 369 18.54 7.32 -14.98
N PHE A 370 17.67 7.51 -15.98
CA PHE A 370 16.63 8.53 -16.02
C PHE A 370 15.23 7.94 -16.22
N GLY A 371 15.09 6.61 -16.09
CA GLY A 371 13.91 5.85 -16.47
C GLY A 371 14.19 4.91 -17.68
N PRO A 372 13.19 4.09 -18.05
CA PRO A 372 13.26 3.20 -19.20
C PRO A 372 13.20 3.99 -20.52
N TYR A 373 13.89 3.48 -21.53
CA TYR A 373 14.05 4.12 -22.83
C TYR A 373 14.08 3.08 -23.95
N ILE A 374 13.73 3.51 -25.16
CA ILE A 374 13.83 2.72 -26.39
C ILE A 374 15.18 3.05 -27.04
N GLN A 375 15.87 2.06 -27.60
CA GLN A 375 17.06 2.20 -28.43
C GLN A 375 16.88 1.50 -29.78
N LEU A 376 17.42 2.09 -30.84
CA LEU A 376 17.57 1.45 -32.16
C LEU A 376 19.01 0.93 -32.32
N GLY A 377 19.17 -0.37 -32.59
CA GLY A 377 20.47 -1.03 -32.74
C GLY A 377 21.32 -1.02 -31.47
N GLU A 378 22.54 -1.55 -31.56
CA GLU A 378 23.60 -1.43 -30.56
C GLU A 378 24.70 -0.45 -31.00
N PRO A 379 25.58 0.03 -30.10
CA PRO A 379 26.68 0.92 -30.45
C PRO A 379 27.64 0.39 -31.54
N ASN A 380 27.65 -0.93 -31.79
CA ASN A 380 28.48 -1.57 -32.81
C ASN A 380 27.86 -1.50 -34.22
N ASP A 381 26.57 -1.17 -34.33
CA ASP A 381 25.85 -1.07 -35.62
C ASP A 381 26.02 0.32 -36.27
N TYR A 382 26.75 1.22 -35.61
CA TYR A 382 26.97 2.61 -36.00
C TYR A 382 28.46 2.90 -36.24
N ALA A 383 28.76 3.97 -36.99
CA ALA A 383 30.14 4.37 -37.25
C ALA A 383 30.89 4.79 -35.98
N GLU A 384 32.22 4.68 -35.97
CA GLU A 384 33.02 4.94 -34.77
C GLU A 384 32.83 6.38 -34.23
N GLY A 385 32.23 6.50 -33.05
CA GLY A 385 31.89 7.77 -32.40
C GLY A 385 30.43 8.23 -32.56
N GLU A 386 29.68 7.64 -33.49
CA GLU A 386 28.23 7.81 -33.60
C GLU A 386 27.51 7.05 -32.47
N LYS A 387 26.21 7.35 -32.26
CA LYS A 387 25.44 6.85 -31.10
C LYS A 387 24.06 6.36 -31.52
N PRO A 388 23.60 5.20 -31.04
CA PRO A 388 22.24 4.70 -31.23
C PRO A 388 21.16 5.76 -31.00
N LYS A 389 20.16 5.82 -31.91
CA LYS A 389 18.96 6.62 -31.70
C LYS A 389 18.24 6.12 -30.43
N ARG A 390 17.77 7.06 -29.59
CA ARG A 390 17.14 6.74 -28.29
C ARG A 390 15.95 7.65 -28.01
N ALA A 391 14.85 7.06 -27.58
CA ALA A 391 13.63 7.77 -27.18
C ALA A 391 13.25 7.43 -25.73
N GLY A 392 12.76 8.42 -24.97
CA GLY A 392 12.27 8.18 -23.60
C GLY A 392 10.81 7.72 -23.60
N ILE A 393 10.48 6.70 -22.80
CA ILE A 393 9.10 6.22 -22.69
C ILE A 393 8.22 7.30 -22.00
N PRO A 394 7.00 7.59 -22.50
CA PRO A 394 6.08 8.53 -21.85
C PRO A 394 5.67 8.08 -20.44
N LYS A 395 5.48 9.04 -19.52
CA LYS A 395 5.20 8.74 -18.10
C LYS A 395 3.93 7.93 -17.82
N ASN A 396 3.01 7.88 -18.77
CA ASN A 396 1.72 7.21 -18.64
C ASN A 396 1.70 5.84 -19.36
N THR A 397 2.83 5.40 -19.90
CA THR A 397 2.96 4.16 -20.67
C THR A 397 3.89 3.20 -19.92
N SER A 398 3.45 1.96 -19.68
CA SER A 398 4.31 0.94 -19.10
C SER A 398 5.39 0.51 -20.10
N PRO A 399 6.62 0.21 -19.66
CA PRO A 399 7.61 -0.47 -20.50
C PRO A 399 7.13 -1.87 -20.96
N ALA A 400 6.31 -2.53 -20.15
CA ALA A 400 5.71 -3.82 -20.49
C ALA A 400 4.70 -3.73 -21.65
N ASP A 401 4.00 -2.60 -21.77
CA ASP A 401 2.97 -2.36 -22.77
C ASP A 401 3.53 -1.70 -24.06
N MET A 402 4.85 -1.64 -24.21
CA MET A 402 5.52 -0.98 -25.33
C MET A 402 5.58 -1.88 -26.58
N GLU A 403 4.84 -1.53 -27.63
CA GLU A 403 4.82 -2.20 -28.93
C GLU A 403 5.78 -1.57 -29.95
N LEU A 404 6.15 -2.33 -30.98
CA LEU A 404 7.11 -1.91 -32.03
C LEU A 404 6.68 -0.63 -32.76
N ASP A 405 5.43 -0.55 -33.22
CA ASP A 405 4.90 0.60 -33.97
C ASP A 405 4.96 1.91 -33.18
N LEU A 406 4.65 1.85 -31.87
CA LEU A 406 4.76 3.00 -30.99
C LEU A 406 6.24 3.34 -30.71
N ALA A 407 7.10 2.34 -30.57
CA ALA A 407 8.52 2.53 -30.35
C ALA A 407 9.24 3.18 -31.55
N VAL A 408 8.91 2.78 -32.79
CA VAL A 408 9.40 3.40 -34.03
C VAL A 408 8.91 4.85 -34.14
N LYS A 409 7.62 5.11 -33.85
CA LYS A 409 7.07 6.48 -33.78
C LYS A 409 7.76 7.37 -32.73
N LEU A 410 8.19 6.79 -31.60
CA LEU A 410 8.95 7.51 -30.58
C LEU A 410 10.42 7.76 -31.02
N LEU A 411 11.03 6.84 -31.75
CA LEU A 411 12.40 6.94 -32.30
C LEU A 411 12.52 7.93 -33.48
N SER A 412 11.44 8.23 -34.19
CA SER A 412 11.41 9.25 -35.26
C SER A 412 11.28 10.69 -34.75
N LEU A 413 11.18 10.89 -33.43
CA LEU A 413 11.21 12.23 -32.81
C LEU A 413 12.66 12.72 -32.60
N PRO A 414 12.95 14.02 -32.82
CA PRO A 414 12.00 15.10 -33.06
C PRO A 414 11.55 15.23 -34.53
N ARG A 415 10.23 15.25 -34.75
CA ARG A 415 9.59 15.40 -36.06
C ARG A 415 9.60 16.87 -36.49
N GLU A 416 9.92 17.17 -37.75
CA GLU A 416 9.65 18.50 -38.33
C GLU A 416 8.18 18.66 -38.71
N ILE A 417 7.57 19.78 -38.29
CA ILE A 417 6.17 20.12 -38.56
C ILE A 417 6.05 20.97 -39.83
N GLY A 418 7.08 21.79 -40.10
CA GLY A 418 7.14 22.75 -41.20
C GLY A 418 7.90 24.01 -40.79
N LYS A 419 8.00 24.97 -41.72
CA LYS A 419 8.70 26.25 -41.52
C LYS A 419 7.80 27.30 -40.88
N HIS A 420 8.32 28.08 -39.95
CA HIS A 420 7.60 29.17 -39.30
C HIS A 420 7.38 30.33 -40.30
N PRO A 421 6.16 30.89 -40.41
CA PRO A 421 5.79 31.78 -41.52
C PRO A 421 6.52 33.12 -41.53
N GLU A 422 6.98 33.61 -40.38
CA GLU A 422 7.65 34.92 -40.25
C GLU A 422 9.19 34.84 -40.38
N THR A 423 9.78 33.68 -40.13
CA THR A 423 11.24 33.49 -39.96
C THR A 423 11.85 32.49 -40.94
N GLY A 424 11.05 31.62 -41.56
CA GLY A 424 11.50 30.60 -42.51
C GLY A 424 12.23 29.39 -41.89
N GLU A 425 12.66 29.49 -40.63
CA GLU A 425 13.30 28.42 -39.87
C GLU A 425 12.29 27.32 -39.45
N PRO A 426 12.72 26.06 -39.28
CA PRO A 426 11.81 24.95 -39.01
C PRO A 426 11.24 24.96 -37.58
N ILE A 427 10.09 24.32 -37.42
CA ILE A 427 9.48 24.01 -36.12
C ILE A 427 9.49 22.49 -35.93
N THR A 428 10.01 22.01 -34.80
CA THR A 428 10.15 20.58 -34.49
C THR A 428 9.34 20.18 -33.25
N ALA A 429 8.51 19.15 -33.35
CA ALA A 429 7.85 18.49 -32.23
C ALA A 429 8.75 17.42 -31.59
N GLY A 430 8.64 17.21 -30.27
CA GLY A 430 9.38 16.14 -29.59
C GLY A 430 8.99 15.96 -28.12
N ILE A 431 9.56 14.93 -27.48
CA ILE A 431 9.33 14.64 -26.05
C ILE A 431 10.59 14.97 -25.26
N GLY A 432 10.44 15.81 -24.23
CA GLY A 432 11.54 16.24 -23.36
C GLY A 432 11.33 15.79 -21.91
N ARG A 433 12.33 16.05 -21.06
CA ARG A 433 12.31 15.68 -19.62
C ARG A 433 11.15 16.28 -18.80
N PHE A 434 10.40 17.22 -19.37
CA PHE A 434 9.25 17.88 -18.76
C PHE A 434 7.92 17.58 -19.46
N GLY A 435 7.91 16.68 -20.46
CA GLY A 435 6.76 16.35 -21.28
C GLY A 435 6.96 16.70 -22.76
N PRO A 436 5.92 16.51 -23.60
CA PRO A 436 5.93 16.88 -25.01
C PRO A 436 6.05 18.40 -25.24
N PHE A 437 6.70 18.78 -26.34
CA PHE A 437 6.97 20.18 -26.69
C PHE A 437 7.03 20.41 -28.20
N VAL A 438 6.82 21.66 -28.62
CA VAL A 438 7.29 22.19 -29.90
C VAL A 438 8.45 23.17 -29.67
N ARG A 439 9.43 23.12 -30.57
CA ARG A 439 10.62 23.98 -30.54
C ARG A 439 10.75 24.73 -31.86
N HIS A 440 10.97 26.04 -31.76
CA HIS A 440 11.42 26.89 -32.85
C HIS A 440 12.64 27.68 -32.35
N GLU A 441 13.76 27.62 -33.09
CA GLU A 441 15.07 28.11 -32.64
C GLU A 441 15.43 27.68 -31.18
N LYS A 442 15.48 28.67 -30.27
CA LYS A 442 15.79 28.54 -28.84
C LYS A 442 14.53 28.49 -27.96
N THR A 443 13.35 28.70 -28.54
CA THR A 443 12.06 28.73 -27.84
C THR A 443 11.47 27.33 -27.74
N TYR A 444 11.05 26.93 -26.54
CA TYR A 444 10.39 25.66 -26.27
C TYR A 444 9.01 25.93 -25.65
N ALA A 445 7.95 25.62 -26.38
CA ALA A 445 6.57 25.65 -25.87
C ALA A 445 6.13 24.22 -25.52
N SER A 446 5.52 24.04 -24.35
CA SER A 446 4.93 22.74 -23.98
C SER A 446 3.60 22.56 -24.70
N LEU A 447 3.29 21.32 -25.07
CA LEU A 447 1.98 20.93 -25.60
C LEU A 447 0.94 20.92 -24.45
N GLU A 448 -0.30 21.30 -24.75
CA GLU A 448 -1.39 21.38 -23.75
C GLU A 448 -2.24 20.09 -23.74
N ALA A 449 -3.19 20.00 -22.80
CA ALA A 449 -4.04 18.82 -22.67
C ALA A 449 -5.03 18.72 -23.85
N GLY A 450 -4.64 17.96 -24.88
CA GLY A 450 -5.36 17.82 -26.15
C GLY A 450 -4.47 17.99 -27.39
N ASP A 451 -3.24 18.50 -27.25
CA ASP A 451 -2.27 18.58 -28.34
C ASP A 451 -1.40 17.30 -28.38
N GLU A 452 -1.56 16.45 -29.40
CA GLU A 452 -0.71 15.28 -29.57
C GLU A 452 0.59 15.58 -30.32
N VAL A 453 1.71 15.02 -29.82
CA VAL A 453 3.06 15.29 -30.33
C VAL A 453 3.31 14.74 -31.73
N PHE A 454 2.57 13.71 -32.13
CA PHE A 454 2.70 13.08 -33.43
C PHE A 454 1.96 13.86 -34.52
N ASP A 455 0.79 14.43 -34.21
CA ASP A 455 -0.16 14.98 -35.19
C ASP A 455 -0.32 16.51 -35.16
N ILE A 456 0.31 17.22 -34.22
CA ILE A 456 0.22 18.69 -34.14
C ILE A 456 0.58 19.36 -35.48
N GLY A 457 -0.38 20.12 -36.02
CA GLY A 457 -0.23 20.91 -37.24
C GLY A 457 0.49 22.24 -37.04
N LEU A 458 1.08 22.75 -38.12
CA LEU A 458 1.92 23.96 -38.14
C LEU A 458 1.26 25.17 -37.46
N ASN A 459 -0.02 25.42 -37.75
CA ASN A 459 -0.75 26.58 -37.22
C ASN A 459 -0.76 26.60 -35.68
N ARG A 460 -1.09 25.46 -35.04
CA ARG A 460 -1.12 25.34 -33.57
C ARG A 460 0.29 25.41 -32.98
N ALA A 461 1.29 24.85 -33.67
CA ALA A 461 2.69 24.96 -33.25
C ALA A 461 3.21 26.41 -33.27
N VAL A 462 2.85 27.19 -34.30
CA VAL A 462 3.12 28.64 -34.38
C VAL A 462 2.42 29.38 -33.23
N THR A 463 1.13 29.11 -32.97
CA THR A 463 0.41 29.72 -31.83
C THR A 463 1.11 29.44 -30.49
N LEU A 464 1.48 28.19 -30.21
CA LEU A 464 2.16 27.82 -28.97
C LEU A 464 3.53 28.51 -28.82
N ILE A 465 4.29 28.67 -29.91
CA ILE A 465 5.57 29.41 -29.90
C ILE A 465 5.34 30.91 -29.67
N ALA A 466 4.40 31.53 -30.38
CA ALA A 466 4.07 32.95 -30.24
C ALA A 466 3.55 33.27 -28.81
N GLU A 467 2.65 32.45 -28.28
CA GLU A 467 2.20 32.55 -26.88
C GLU A 467 3.36 32.40 -25.90
N LYS A 468 4.32 31.50 -26.19
CA LYS A 468 5.48 31.30 -25.32
C LYS A 468 6.42 32.50 -25.29
N ILE A 469 6.60 33.16 -26.43
CA ILE A 469 7.38 34.39 -26.56
C ILE A 469 6.66 35.53 -25.81
N ALA A 470 5.35 35.72 -26.04
CA ALA A 470 4.55 36.74 -25.37
C ALA A 470 4.44 36.56 -23.84
N LYS A 471 4.32 35.32 -23.36
CA LYS A 471 4.33 34.97 -21.92
C LYS A 471 5.73 35.04 -21.28
N GLY A 472 6.78 35.21 -22.09
CA GLY A 472 8.16 35.39 -21.65
C GLY A 472 8.80 34.18 -20.95
N PRO A 473 10.01 34.35 -20.35
CA PRO A 473 10.66 33.30 -19.60
C PRO A 473 9.85 32.96 -18.34
N SER A 474 9.21 31.80 -18.37
CA SER A 474 8.34 31.29 -17.30
C SER A 474 9.01 31.37 -15.92
N ARG A 475 8.44 32.20 -15.04
CA ARG A 475 8.84 32.31 -13.63
C ARG A 475 8.51 31.02 -12.87
N ARG A 476 9.41 30.04 -12.96
CA ARG A 476 9.41 28.85 -12.10
C ARG A 476 9.36 29.30 -10.64
N PHE A 477 8.34 28.84 -9.90
CA PHE A 477 8.11 29.18 -8.48
C PHE A 477 7.83 30.66 -8.18
N GLY A 478 7.16 31.38 -9.10
CA GLY A 478 6.31 32.49 -8.68
C GLY A 478 5.12 31.94 -7.88
N ALA A 479 4.96 32.35 -6.63
CA ALA A 479 3.77 32.03 -5.85
C ALA A 479 2.55 32.79 -6.41
N ASP A 480 1.36 32.20 -6.28
CA ASP A 480 0.08 32.90 -6.46
C ASP A 480 0.13 34.27 -5.75
N PRO A 481 -0.15 35.40 -6.43
CA PRO A 481 -0.18 36.71 -5.80
C PRO A 481 -1.21 36.80 -4.67
N GLY A 482 -2.29 36.01 -4.73
CA GLY A 482 -3.38 35.99 -3.76
C GLY A 482 -4.39 37.11 -3.97
N LYS A 483 -5.53 36.99 -3.29
CA LYS A 483 -6.59 38.02 -3.27
C LYS A 483 -6.16 39.15 -2.31
N PRO A 484 -5.91 40.38 -2.78
CA PRO A 484 -5.52 41.48 -1.89
C PRO A 484 -6.68 41.89 -0.97
N LEU A 485 -6.35 42.24 0.29
CA LEU A 485 -7.32 42.70 1.30
C LEU A 485 -7.12 44.17 1.70
N GLY A 486 -5.96 44.76 1.43
CA GLY A 486 -5.54 46.10 1.88
C GLY A 486 -4.12 46.05 2.45
N ASP A 487 -3.74 47.05 3.25
CA ASP A 487 -2.40 47.15 3.86
C ASP A 487 -2.44 46.94 5.39
N HIS A 488 -1.43 46.24 5.90
CA HIS A 488 -1.16 46.13 7.33
C HIS A 488 -0.44 47.40 7.82
N PRO A 489 -0.83 48.02 8.96
CA PRO A 489 -0.23 49.27 9.45
C PRO A 489 1.30 49.26 9.63
N THR A 490 1.90 48.08 9.72
CA THR A 490 3.32 47.83 10.05
C THR A 490 4.03 46.85 9.10
N LEU A 491 3.29 46.06 8.32
CA LEU A 491 3.82 44.94 7.52
C LEU A 491 3.53 45.06 6.01
N GLY A 492 2.82 46.10 5.58
CA GLY A 492 2.42 46.34 4.18
C GLY A 492 1.32 45.38 3.70
N ALA A 493 1.19 45.26 2.38
CA ALA A 493 0.08 44.58 1.71
C ALA A 493 -0.28 43.20 2.27
N VAL A 494 -1.57 43.05 2.61
CA VAL A 494 -2.22 41.82 3.07
C VAL A 494 -2.86 41.11 1.87
N ALA A 495 -2.59 39.82 1.72
CA ALA A 495 -3.25 38.97 0.72
C ALA A 495 -3.70 37.63 1.29
N VAL A 496 -4.86 37.14 0.83
CA VAL A 496 -5.36 35.77 1.08
C VAL A 496 -4.77 34.81 0.04
N LYS A 497 -4.30 33.65 0.48
CA LYS A 497 -3.70 32.61 -0.36
C LYS A 497 -4.14 31.22 0.08
N ASN A 498 -4.21 30.29 -0.87
CA ASN A 498 -4.49 28.89 -0.58
C ASN A 498 -3.18 28.11 -0.39
N GLY A 499 -3.08 27.34 0.69
CA GLY A 499 -1.90 26.55 1.04
C GLY A 499 -2.22 25.08 1.26
N ARG A 500 -1.17 24.25 1.39
CA ARG A 500 -1.28 22.80 1.67
C ARG A 500 -2.08 22.47 2.94
N TYR A 501 -2.19 23.42 3.87
CA TYR A 501 -2.82 23.27 5.18
C TYR A 501 -4.05 24.18 5.35
N GLY A 502 -4.74 24.49 4.24
CA GLY A 502 -5.87 25.42 4.20
C GLY A 502 -5.51 26.83 3.71
N ALA A 503 -6.49 27.72 3.74
CA ALA A 503 -6.32 29.12 3.37
C ALA A 503 -5.59 29.90 4.47
N TYR A 504 -4.82 30.93 4.07
CA TYR A 504 -4.05 31.76 4.99
C TYR A 504 -3.96 33.20 4.51
N VAL A 505 -3.85 34.14 5.44
CA VAL A 505 -3.51 35.54 5.17
C VAL A 505 -2.01 35.75 5.34
N THR A 506 -1.43 36.65 4.54
CA THR A 506 0.00 36.97 4.58
C THR A 506 0.25 38.47 4.40
N ALA A 507 1.14 39.03 5.23
CA ALA A 507 1.75 40.35 5.08
C ALA A 507 3.18 40.33 5.65
N GLY A 508 4.11 41.13 5.10
CA GLY A 508 5.50 41.23 5.60
C GLY A 508 6.35 39.95 5.62
N GLY A 509 5.83 38.80 5.16
CA GLY A 509 6.44 37.48 5.33
C GLY A 509 5.98 36.72 6.59
N VAL A 510 4.96 37.21 7.28
CA VAL A 510 4.16 36.52 8.29
C VAL A 510 3.00 35.80 7.58
N ASN A 511 2.74 34.53 7.92
CA ASN A 511 1.63 33.74 7.37
C ASN A 511 0.75 33.19 8.51
N ALA A 512 -0.53 33.55 8.54
CA ALA A 512 -1.51 33.09 9.53
C ALA A 512 -2.68 32.35 8.86
N THR A 513 -2.95 31.12 9.28
CA THR A 513 -4.05 30.29 8.73
C THR A 513 -5.41 30.89 9.09
N ILE A 514 -6.36 30.84 8.16
CA ILE A 514 -7.75 31.24 8.41
C ILE A 514 -8.44 30.15 9.25
N PRO A 515 -9.14 30.49 10.35
CA PRO A 515 -9.94 29.55 11.13
C PRO A 515 -11.00 28.80 10.31
N SER A 516 -11.32 27.56 10.70
CA SER A 516 -12.20 26.65 9.94
C SER A 516 -13.66 27.06 9.86
N ASP A 517 -14.09 28.04 10.67
CA ASP A 517 -15.39 28.71 10.62
C ASP A 517 -15.50 29.77 9.51
N LYS A 518 -14.41 30.10 8.82
CA LYS A 518 -14.35 31.17 7.79
C LYS A 518 -13.74 30.70 6.47
N THR A 519 -14.13 31.36 5.39
CA THR A 519 -13.62 31.10 4.03
C THR A 519 -12.72 32.24 3.53
N PRO A 520 -11.97 32.04 2.43
CA PRO A 520 -11.19 33.11 1.76
C PRO A 520 -12.00 34.34 1.35
N ASP A 521 -13.32 34.22 1.25
CA ASP A 521 -14.22 35.26 0.76
C ASP A 521 -15.00 35.97 1.88
N THR A 522 -15.06 35.40 3.08
CA THR A 522 -15.77 35.99 4.24
C THR A 522 -14.84 36.70 5.25
N ILE A 523 -13.52 36.60 5.09
CA ILE A 523 -12.57 37.25 6.01
C ILE A 523 -12.39 38.74 5.67
N THR A 524 -12.39 39.59 6.71
CA THR A 524 -12.23 41.05 6.55
C THR A 524 -10.80 41.52 6.87
N LEU A 525 -10.41 42.70 6.38
CA LEU A 525 -9.07 43.27 6.62
C LEU A 525 -8.71 43.40 8.12
N PRO A 526 -9.58 43.89 9.03
CA PRO A 526 -9.26 43.97 10.46
C PRO A 526 -8.99 42.61 11.10
N GLU A 527 -9.72 41.57 10.67
CA GLU A 527 -9.54 40.20 11.17
C GLU A 527 -8.27 39.56 10.62
N ALA A 528 -7.94 39.82 9.35
CA ALA A 528 -6.68 39.40 8.75
C ALA A 528 -5.47 40.06 9.44
N ILE A 529 -5.56 41.34 9.82
CA ILE A 529 -4.56 42.04 10.63
C ILE A 529 -4.42 41.36 12.00
N ALA A 530 -5.53 41.13 12.72
CA ALA A 530 -5.48 40.48 14.05
C ALA A 530 -4.81 39.10 14.02
N LEU A 531 -5.13 38.26 13.03
CA LEU A 531 -4.49 36.95 12.84
C LEU A 531 -2.99 37.06 12.52
N ILE A 532 -2.59 38.08 11.76
CA ILE A 532 -1.18 38.32 11.41
C ILE A 532 -0.40 38.84 12.62
N ASP A 533 -0.93 39.79 13.38
CA ASP A 533 -0.28 40.30 14.60
C ASP A 533 -0.17 39.22 15.69
N GLU A 534 -1.22 38.41 15.92
CA GLU A 534 -1.14 37.28 16.84
C GLU A 534 -0.06 36.27 16.42
N ARG A 535 0.07 36.04 15.11
CA ARG A 535 1.07 35.13 14.55
C ARG A 535 2.49 35.70 14.62
N ALA A 536 2.65 37.01 14.44
CA ALA A 536 3.91 37.71 14.60
C ALA A 536 4.37 37.70 16.07
N ALA A 537 3.45 37.98 17.02
CA ALA A 537 3.70 37.88 18.46
C ALA A 537 4.12 36.46 18.89
N LYS A 538 3.54 35.43 18.26
CA LYS A 538 3.94 34.01 18.44
C LYS A 538 5.20 33.62 17.64
N GLY A 539 6.03 34.58 17.22
CA GLY A 539 7.33 34.35 16.57
C GLY A 539 7.27 33.96 15.09
N GLY A 540 6.11 34.05 14.45
CA GLY A 540 5.92 33.70 13.04
C GLY A 540 6.47 34.77 12.10
N GLY A 541 7.73 34.69 11.70
CA GLY A 541 8.31 35.56 10.68
C GLY A 541 9.76 35.18 10.33
N LYS A 542 10.24 35.62 9.15
CA LYS A 542 11.66 35.44 8.78
C LYS A 542 12.54 36.42 9.55
N THR A 543 13.19 35.94 10.61
CA THR A 543 14.25 36.70 11.30
C THR A 543 15.36 37.09 10.30
N LYS A 544 15.64 38.40 10.21
CA LYS A 544 16.51 39.00 9.18
C LYS A 544 17.98 38.75 9.49
N ARG A 545 18.43 37.50 9.29
CA ARG A 545 19.78 37.01 9.60
C ARG A 545 20.84 37.84 8.88
N THR A 546 21.62 38.61 9.63
CA THR A 546 22.64 39.53 9.10
C THR A 546 23.76 38.76 8.41
N ALA A 547 24.17 39.24 7.23
CA ALA A 547 25.21 38.61 6.43
C ALA A 547 26.58 38.77 7.10
N LYS A 548 27.12 37.67 7.65
CA LYS A 548 28.47 37.67 8.23
C LYS A 548 29.50 37.71 7.10
N LYS A 549 30.24 38.80 7.02
CA LYS A 549 31.26 39.08 6.00
C LYS A 549 32.25 37.91 5.88
N ALA A 550 32.53 37.46 4.66
CA ALA A 550 33.59 36.49 4.41
C ALA A 550 34.96 37.07 4.83
N LYS A 551 35.83 36.21 5.37
CA LYS A 551 37.27 36.49 5.49
C LYS A 551 37.99 35.65 4.44
N SER A 552 38.99 36.25 3.82
CA SER A 552 39.84 35.65 2.79
C SER A 552 40.81 34.62 3.37
N ASP A 553 41.31 33.77 2.49
CA ASP A 553 42.32 32.75 2.76
C ASP A 553 43.61 33.31 3.38
N LYS A 554 44.25 32.45 4.18
CA LYS A 554 45.71 32.44 4.38
C LYS A 554 46.21 31.01 4.48
N THR A 555 46.85 30.58 3.40
CA THR A 555 48.01 29.65 3.32
C THR A 555 48.35 28.82 4.56
N GLU A 556 48.41 27.50 4.37
CA GLU A 556 49.12 26.58 5.24
C GLU A 556 50.59 26.98 5.44
N LYS A 557 51.14 26.63 6.61
CA LYS A 557 52.53 26.21 6.77
C LYS A 557 52.62 25.13 7.85
N THR A 558 53.66 24.32 7.76
CA THR A 558 53.75 22.96 8.31
C THR A 558 54.36 22.87 9.72
N ALA A 559 54.27 21.65 10.26
CA ALA A 559 55.00 21.06 11.39
C ALA A 559 54.56 21.40 12.83
N GLU A 560 54.81 20.57 13.86
CA GLU A 560 54.91 19.09 14.01
C GLU A 560 55.24 18.78 15.50
N ALA A 561 54.61 17.77 16.10
CA ALA A 561 54.92 17.19 17.43
C ALA A 561 54.86 18.16 18.66
N ASP A 562 54.87 17.74 19.94
CA ASP A 562 54.74 16.40 20.55
C ASP A 562 54.15 16.50 22.00
N ALA A 563 53.99 15.33 22.64
CA ALA A 563 54.14 15.04 24.07
C ALA A 563 53.16 15.65 25.11
N ALA A 564 52.37 14.73 25.66
CA ALA A 564 51.57 14.80 26.88
C ALA A 564 52.30 15.29 28.16
N THR A 565 51.54 15.68 29.20
CA THR A 565 51.45 14.92 30.49
C THR A 565 50.54 15.55 31.57
N THR A 566 50.18 14.72 32.58
CA THR A 566 49.79 15.04 33.98
C THR A 566 48.53 15.87 34.32
N LYS A 567 47.59 15.19 35.02
CA LYS A 567 46.79 15.79 36.12
C LYS A 567 47.69 16.07 37.34
N PRO A 568 47.30 16.98 38.24
CA PRO A 568 46.76 16.49 39.53
C PRO A 568 45.48 17.23 39.98
N ALA A 569 44.89 16.80 41.10
CA ALA A 569 43.64 17.35 41.64
C ALA A 569 43.69 17.51 43.18
N LYS A 570 42.87 18.41 43.76
CA LYS A 570 42.14 18.17 45.04
C LYS A 570 41.31 19.37 45.57
N LYS A 571 40.22 19.00 46.28
CA LYS A 571 39.44 19.73 47.33
C LYS A 571 38.63 20.98 46.88
N ALA A 572 37.37 21.24 47.27
CA ALA A 572 36.49 20.94 48.44
C ALA A 572 36.50 22.04 49.54
N ALA A 573 35.40 22.42 50.21
CA ALA A 573 33.96 22.06 50.06
C ALA A 573 33.01 23.32 50.11
N LYS A 574 32.12 23.65 51.08
CA LYS A 574 31.77 23.10 52.41
C LYS A 574 30.46 23.72 53.01
N LYS A 575 29.34 22.95 53.12
CA LYS A 575 28.09 23.25 53.89
C LYS A 575 27.23 24.45 53.39
N ALA A 576 25.98 24.69 53.84
CA ALA A 576 24.80 23.93 54.34
C ALA A 576 23.61 24.94 54.45
N ALA A 577 22.35 24.66 54.82
CA ALA A 577 21.63 23.50 55.37
C ALA A 577 20.22 23.39 54.66
N ALA A 578 19.07 22.91 55.17
CA ALA A 578 18.59 22.46 56.49
C ALA A 578 17.36 21.49 56.39
N LYS A 579 16.66 21.27 57.51
CA LYS A 579 15.36 20.60 57.76
C LYS A 579 14.80 21.18 59.10
N PRO A 580 13.61 20.85 59.67
CA PRO A 580 12.80 19.61 59.62
C PRO A 580 11.28 19.90 59.37
N ALA A 581 10.23 19.11 59.68
CA ALA A 581 10.04 17.81 60.38
C ALA A 581 8.75 17.11 59.84
N SER A 582 8.69 15.77 59.66
CA SER A 582 8.02 14.75 60.53
C SER A 582 6.48 14.72 60.55
N ALA A 583 5.75 13.58 60.55
CA ALA A 583 6.11 12.16 60.33
C ALA A 583 4.85 11.23 60.32
N LYS A 584 4.98 10.03 59.69
CA LYS A 584 4.14 8.80 59.85
C LYS A 584 2.69 8.89 59.29
N SER A 585 1.97 7.79 59.02
CA SER A 585 2.15 6.38 59.41
C SER A 585 1.93 5.33 58.30
N ASP A 586 2.08 4.06 58.67
CA ASP A 586 2.21 2.85 57.84
C ASP A 586 0.89 2.25 57.29
N ALA A 587 0.98 1.51 56.18
CA ALA A 587 0.10 0.37 55.85
C ALA A 587 0.78 -0.59 54.84
N ALA A 588 0.70 -1.90 55.07
CA ALA A 588 1.49 -2.90 54.33
C ALA A 588 0.92 -3.27 52.95
N SER A 589 1.80 -3.45 51.96
CA SER A 589 1.47 -4.06 50.67
C SER A 589 1.46 -5.59 50.76
N LYS A 590 0.34 -6.23 50.38
CA LYS A 590 0.29 -7.68 50.15
C LYS A 590 0.51 -7.97 48.67
N ALA A 591 1.71 -8.46 48.33
CA ALA A 591 1.96 -9.06 47.03
C ALA A 591 1.07 -10.32 46.84
N ARG A 592 0.48 -10.49 45.66
CA ARG A 592 -0.10 -11.76 45.21
C ARG A 592 0.92 -12.45 44.29
N GLY A 593 1.18 -13.72 44.55
CA GLY A 593 2.20 -14.50 43.84
C GLY A 593 1.83 -14.86 42.40
N PRO A 594 2.77 -15.44 41.62
CA PRO A 594 2.54 -15.84 40.24
C PRO A 594 1.46 -16.92 40.13
N VAL A 595 0.60 -16.81 39.12
CA VAL A 595 -0.38 -17.85 38.78
C VAL A 595 0.35 -19.00 38.08
N ALA A 596 0.09 -20.23 38.53
CA ALA A 596 0.76 -21.42 38.01
C ALA A 596 0.32 -21.75 36.57
N THR A 597 1.25 -22.27 35.76
CA THR A 597 0.99 -22.71 34.38
C THR A 597 0.09 -23.94 34.34
N ALA A 598 -0.92 -23.92 33.47
CA ALA A 598 -1.78 -25.07 33.23
C ALA A 598 -1.02 -26.18 32.50
N LYS A 599 -1.19 -27.42 32.96
CA LYS A 599 -0.51 -28.62 32.44
C LYS A 599 -1.29 -29.20 31.25
N PRO A 600 -0.65 -29.59 30.14
CA PRO A 600 -1.36 -30.19 29.00
C PRO A 600 -1.95 -31.57 29.36
N PRO A 601 -3.04 -31.99 28.70
CA PRO A 601 -3.68 -33.29 28.93
C PRO A 601 -2.77 -34.47 28.55
N ALA A 602 -3.02 -35.62 29.17
CA ALA A 602 -2.15 -36.79 29.08
C ALA A 602 -2.20 -37.50 27.72
N LYS A 603 -1.07 -38.08 27.31
CA LYS A 603 -0.97 -38.94 26.13
C LYS A 603 -1.78 -40.22 26.33
N THR A 604 -2.59 -40.59 25.35
CA THR A 604 -3.21 -41.92 25.26
C THR A 604 -2.14 -43.00 25.10
N ALA A 605 -2.37 -44.17 25.70
CA ALA A 605 -1.39 -45.27 25.72
C ALA A 605 -1.35 -46.03 24.38
N LYS A 606 -0.15 -46.42 23.94
CA LYS A 606 0.01 -47.43 22.87
C LYS A 606 -0.39 -48.81 23.41
N PRO A 607 -1.10 -49.66 22.62
CA PRO A 607 -1.26 -51.07 22.93
C PRO A 607 0.09 -51.81 22.84
N PRO A 608 0.27 -52.92 23.57
CA PRO A 608 1.55 -53.64 23.62
C PRO A 608 1.82 -54.44 22.33
N VAL A 609 3.06 -54.39 21.85
CA VAL A 609 3.52 -55.22 20.73
C VAL A 609 3.64 -56.67 21.19
N LYS A 610 2.82 -57.57 20.64
CA LYS A 610 3.05 -59.02 20.76
C LYS A 610 4.33 -59.39 20.00
N LYS A 611 5.26 -60.07 20.66
CA LYS A 611 6.31 -60.83 19.95
C LYS A 611 5.65 -62.01 19.23
N SER A 612 5.84 -62.13 17.93
CA SER A 612 5.71 -63.41 17.25
C SER A 612 6.93 -64.28 17.55
N ALA A 613 6.69 -65.50 18.03
CA ALA A 613 7.63 -66.59 17.80
C ALA A 613 7.38 -67.14 16.37
N GLY A 614 8.40 -67.79 15.79
CA GLY A 614 8.27 -68.44 14.48
C GLY A 614 7.80 -69.89 14.55
N ASN A 615 7.88 -70.56 13.39
CA ASN A 615 7.47 -71.92 13.07
C ASN A 615 5.94 -72.14 12.96
N GLY A 616 5.54 -72.70 11.82
CA GLY A 616 4.15 -72.85 11.35
C GLY A 616 4.13 -72.69 9.83
#